data_AF-A0A9K3HTT5-F1
#
_entry.id   AF-A0A9K3HTT5-F1
#
_cell.length_a   1.000
_cell.length_b   1.000
_cell.length_c   1.000
_cell.angle_alpha   90.00
_cell.angle_beta   90.00
_cell.angle_gamma   90.00
#
_symmetry.space_group_name_H-M   'P 1'
#
loop_
_entity.id
_entity.type
_entity.pdbx_description
1 polymer ?
#
loop_
_entity_poly.entity_id
_entity_poly.type
_entity_poly.pdbx_seq_one_letter_code
_entity_poly.pdbx_strand_id
1 'polypeptide(L)'
;MSILHEELTTSLGTRNLVSNNHDYLKVHVLIEIIDNIKCVAKGVSRLGKKCTDPVYRNLDHVFDNPIKVDGNWCGWEYKLKKMEKRVNKMKRFAAVREWFKTIAR
;
A
#
# COMPACT_ATOMS: atom_id res chain seq x y z
N MET A 1 24.20 -6.49 6.84
CA MET A 1 23.98 -6.13 5.41
C MET A 1 22.51 -6.37 5.13
N SER A 2 21.73 -5.30 4.91
CA SER A 2 20.29 -5.38 4.65
C SER A 2 20.01 -5.71 3.18
N ILE A 3 18.90 -6.37 2.88
CA ILE A 3 18.49 -6.76 1.51
C ILE A 3 18.52 -5.58 0.53
N LEU A 4 18.13 -4.40 1.01
CA LEU A 4 18.19 -3.13 0.26
C LEU A 4 19.62 -2.75 -0.17
N HIS A 5 20.63 -3.11 0.62
CA HIS A 5 22.03 -2.85 0.32
C HIS A 5 22.52 -3.71 -0.86
N GLU A 6 22.05 -4.96 -0.93
CA GLU A 6 22.40 -5.90 -2.01
C GLU A 6 21.73 -5.50 -3.33
N GLU A 7 20.42 -5.23 -3.32
CA GLU A 7 19.67 -4.81 -4.51
C GLU A 7 20.20 -3.51 -5.12
N LEU A 8 20.56 -2.53 -4.30
CA LEU A 8 21.09 -1.25 -4.80
C LEU A 8 22.49 -1.40 -5.42
N THR A 9 23.34 -2.28 -4.87
CA THR A 9 24.68 -2.53 -5.41
C THR A 9 24.68 -3.39 -6.67
N THR A 10 23.61 -4.15 -6.92
CA THR A 10 23.52 -5.11 -8.03
C THR A 10 22.98 -4.48 -9.31
N SER A 11 22.27 -3.34 -9.21
CA SER A 11 21.77 -2.63 -10.40
C SER A 11 22.87 -1.80 -11.06
N LEU A 12 23.24 -2.14 -12.29
CA LEU A 12 24.26 -1.43 -13.07
C LEU A 12 23.83 0.02 -13.41
N GLY A 13 22.52 0.26 -13.50
CA GLY A 13 21.95 1.57 -13.82
C GLY A 13 22.06 2.59 -12.69
N THR A 14 21.91 2.15 -11.43
CA THR A 14 22.04 3.04 -10.25
C THR A 14 23.48 3.48 -10.02
N ARG A 15 24.45 2.61 -10.33
CA ARG A 15 25.89 2.89 -10.19
C ARG A 15 26.44 3.88 -11.22
N ASN A 16 25.81 3.99 -12.40
CA ASN A 16 26.30 4.81 -13.51
C ASN A 16 25.59 6.17 -13.67
N LEU A 17 24.39 6.35 -13.13
CA LEU A 17 23.58 7.57 -13.34
C LEU A 17 23.40 8.45 -12.10
N VAL A 18 23.66 7.93 -10.90
CA VAL A 18 23.35 8.64 -9.66
C VAL A 18 24.54 8.55 -8.70
N SER A 19 24.95 9.72 -8.22
CA SER A 19 26.02 9.97 -7.23
C SER A 19 26.34 8.80 -6.29
N ASN A 20 27.65 8.56 -6.04
CA ASN A 20 28.17 7.58 -5.08
C ASN A 20 27.71 7.80 -3.61
N ASN A 21 26.94 8.86 -3.33
CA ASN A 21 26.42 9.11 -2.00
C ASN A 21 25.20 8.24 -1.71
N HIS A 22 25.44 7.14 -1.00
CA HIS A 22 24.43 6.13 -0.67
C HIS A 22 23.22 6.68 0.12
N ASP A 23 23.41 7.71 0.95
CA ASP A 23 22.31 8.32 1.69
C ASP A 23 21.40 9.18 0.79
N TYR A 24 21.98 9.79 -0.23
CA TYR A 24 21.24 10.50 -1.27
C TYR A 24 20.39 9.53 -2.12
N LEU A 25 20.92 8.34 -2.41
CA LEU A 25 20.20 7.29 -3.12
C LEU A 25 18.99 6.78 -2.33
N LYS A 26 19.14 6.55 -1.02
CA LYS A 26 18.04 6.09 -0.16
C LYS A 26 16.90 7.09 -0.12
N VAL A 27 17.20 8.39 0.01
CA VAL A 27 16.18 9.44 0.02
C VAL A 27 15.43 9.48 -1.31
N HIS A 28 16.13 9.37 -2.43
CA HIS A 28 15.50 9.32 -3.75
C HIS A 28 14.57 8.12 -3.93
N VAL A 29 15.04 6.92 -3.60
CA VAL A 29 14.22 5.70 -3.67
C VAL A 29 12.98 5.82 -2.79
N LEU A 30 13.12 6.39 -1.59
CA LEU A 30 11.99 6.62 -0.69
C LEU A 30 10.97 7.59 -1.31
N ILE A 31 11.43 8.70 -1.90
CA ILE A 31 10.56 9.69 -2.56
C ILE A 31 9.81 9.05 -3.74
N GLU A 32 10.49 8.26 -4.56
CA GLU A 32 9.91 7.56 -5.72
C GLU A 32 8.83 6.55 -5.29
N ILE A 33 9.09 5.77 -4.24
CA ILE A 33 8.12 4.84 -3.67
C ILE A 33 6.89 5.59 -3.14
N ILE A 34 7.09 6.71 -2.43
CA ILE A 34 5.99 7.53 -1.90
C ILE A 34 5.13 8.09 -3.04
N ASP A 35 5.76 8.60 -4.11
CA ASP A 35 5.02 9.17 -5.22
C ASP A 35 4.20 8.12 -5.98
N ASN A 36 4.74 6.91 -6.16
CA ASN A 36 4.01 5.78 -6.74
C ASN A 36 2.78 5.37 -5.91
N ILE A 37 2.86 5.42 -4.57
CA ILE A 37 1.76 5.01 -3.69
C ILE A 37 0.68 6.12 -3.57
N LYS A 38 1.02 7.37 -3.89
CA LYS A 38 0.14 8.55 -3.74
C LYS A 38 -1.20 8.42 -4.47
N CYS A 39 -1.21 7.84 -5.68
CA CYS A 39 -2.43 7.63 -6.44
C CYS A 39 -3.37 6.61 -5.77
N VAL A 40 -2.80 5.52 -5.25
CA VAL A 40 -3.55 4.49 -4.52
C VAL A 40 -4.06 5.06 -3.21
N ALA A 41 -3.24 5.83 -2.49
CA ALA A 41 -3.61 6.52 -1.26
C ALA A 41 -4.85 7.42 -1.44
N LYS A 42 -4.87 8.26 -2.48
CA LYS A 42 -6.03 9.11 -2.81
C LYS A 42 -7.29 8.29 -3.09
N GLY A 43 -7.15 7.16 -3.80
CA GLY A 43 -8.26 6.26 -4.08
C GLY A 43 -8.83 5.63 -2.80
N VAL A 44 -7.94 5.15 -1.93
CA VAL A 44 -8.29 4.53 -0.65
C VAL A 44 -8.92 5.53 0.31
N SER A 45 -8.42 6.76 0.41
CA SER A 45 -8.99 7.77 1.31
C SER A 45 -10.41 8.17 0.88
N ARG A 46 -10.64 8.33 -0.43
CA ARG A 46 -11.97 8.59 -0.99
C ARG A 46 -12.96 7.46 -0.67
N LEU A 47 -12.48 6.21 -0.65
CA LEU A 47 -13.29 5.06 -0.25
C LEU A 47 -13.53 5.04 1.26
N GLY A 48 -12.51 5.36 2.05
CA GLY A 48 -12.56 5.44 3.51
C GLY A 48 -13.65 6.40 4.01
N LYS A 49 -13.83 7.55 3.36
CA LYS A 49 -14.92 8.51 3.66
C LYS A 49 -16.31 7.90 3.61
N LYS A 50 -16.51 6.85 2.80
CA LYS A 50 -17.78 6.14 2.64
C LYS A 50 -17.93 4.95 3.61
N CYS A 51 -16.93 4.65 4.43
CA CYS A 51 -17.00 3.57 5.41
C CYS A 51 -17.84 3.97 6.64
N THR A 52 -18.60 3.00 7.15
CA THR A 52 -19.39 3.12 8.38
C THR A 52 -18.52 3.07 9.63
N ASP A 53 -17.42 2.32 9.57
CA ASP A 53 -16.49 2.16 10.69
C ASP A 53 -15.56 3.40 10.77
N PRO A 54 -15.57 4.12 11.90
CA PRO A 54 -14.85 5.39 12.07
C PRO A 54 -13.34 5.26 11.92
N VAL A 55 -12.78 4.06 12.14
CA VAL A 55 -11.35 3.78 11.96
C VAL A 55 -10.91 4.01 10.51
N TYR A 56 -11.79 3.72 9.54
CA TYR A 56 -11.49 3.86 8.12
C TYR A 56 -11.92 5.21 7.54
N ARG A 57 -12.77 5.96 8.25
CA ARG A 57 -13.27 7.27 7.79
C ARG A 57 -12.17 8.32 7.73
N ASN A 58 -11.15 8.20 8.58
CA ASN A 58 -10.08 9.20 8.68
C ASN A 58 -8.81 8.80 7.93
N LEU A 59 -8.82 7.86 6.97
CA LEU A 59 -7.60 7.37 6.32
C LEU A 59 -6.73 8.45 5.64
N ASP A 60 -7.27 9.64 5.34
CA ASP A 60 -6.49 10.79 4.86
C ASP A 60 -5.29 11.13 5.77
N HIS A 61 -5.47 11.15 7.10
CA HIS A 61 -4.42 11.57 8.05
C HIS A 61 -3.18 10.67 8.01
N VAL A 62 -3.37 9.42 7.59
CA VAL A 62 -2.31 8.41 7.50
C VAL A 62 -1.34 8.74 6.35
N PHE A 63 -1.85 9.34 5.28
CA PHE A 63 -1.08 9.68 4.09
C PHE A 63 -0.45 11.08 4.17
N ASP A 64 -1.03 11.99 4.96
CA ASP A 64 -0.49 13.33 5.18
C ASP A 64 0.77 13.34 6.05
N ASN A 65 0.95 12.33 6.91
CA ASN A 65 2.10 12.26 7.81
C ASN A 65 2.54 10.81 8.09
N PRO A 66 3.06 10.09 7.08
CA PRO A 66 3.38 8.66 7.19
C PRO A 66 4.45 8.37 8.25
N ILE A 67 5.31 9.35 8.58
CA ILE A 67 6.38 9.23 9.58
C ILE A 67 5.81 9.33 11.01
N LYS A 68 4.69 10.03 11.21
CA LYS A 68 4.02 10.15 12.52
C LYS A 68 3.02 9.03 12.81
N VAL A 69 2.73 8.18 11.83
CA VAL A 69 1.95 6.97 12.07
C VAL A 69 2.86 5.99 12.79
N ASP A 70 2.79 6.07 14.12
CA ASP A 70 3.53 5.34 15.14
C ASP A 70 3.93 3.89 14.74
N GLY A 71 5.08 3.45 15.26
CA GLY A 71 6.00 2.39 14.81
C GLY A 71 5.47 0.97 14.59
N ASN A 72 4.17 0.78 14.41
CA ASN A 72 3.53 -0.51 14.19
C ASN A 72 3.32 -0.82 12.70
N TRP A 73 4.39 -0.77 11.90
CA TRP A 73 4.39 -1.24 10.51
C TRP A 73 3.96 -2.72 10.42
N CYS A 74 4.30 -3.54 11.43
CA CYS A 74 3.80 -4.91 11.55
C CYS A 74 2.27 -4.97 11.70
N GLY A 75 1.67 -4.02 12.41
CA GLY A 75 0.23 -3.86 12.51
C GLY A 75 -0.43 -3.49 11.18
N TRP A 76 0.28 -2.82 10.28
CA TRP A 76 -0.18 -2.57 8.92
C TRP A 76 -0.18 -3.83 8.07
N GLU A 77 0.87 -4.65 8.14
CA GLU A 77 0.89 -5.95 7.46
C GLU A 77 -0.28 -6.84 7.93
N TYR A 78 -0.51 -6.89 9.25
CA TYR A 78 -1.66 -7.61 9.82
C TYR A 78 -3.00 -7.05 9.33
N LYS A 79 -3.14 -5.72 9.27
CA LYS A 79 -4.33 -5.06 8.72
C LYS A 79 -4.53 -5.34 7.22
N LEU A 80 -3.47 -5.39 6.43
CA LEU A 80 -3.51 -5.74 5.00
C LEU A 80 -3.98 -7.19 4.81
N LYS A 81 -3.39 -8.15 5.53
CA LYS A 81 -3.85 -9.57 5.53
C LYS A 81 -5.31 -9.70 5.94
N LYS A 82 -5.77 -8.90 6.91
CA LYS A 82 -7.18 -8.86 7.33
C LYS A 82 -8.09 -8.28 6.24
N MET A 83 -7.66 -7.21 5.56
CA MET A 83 -8.40 -6.59 4.45
C MET A 83 -8.50 -7.54 3.25
N GLU A 84 -7.41 -8.21 2.89
CA GLU A 84 -7.38 -9.21 1.82
C GLU A 84 -8.41 -10.33 2.06
N LYS A 85 -8.45 -10.88 3.28
CA LYS A 85 -9.46 -11.88 3.67
C LYS A 85 -10.90 -11.35 3.51
N ARG A 86 -11.15 -10.08 3.88
CA ARG A 86 -12.48 -9.45 3.73
C ARG A 86 -12.85 -9.24 2.25
N VAL A 87 -11.91 -8.79 1.43
CA VAL A 87 -12.11 -8.64 -0.03
C VAL A 87 -12.41 -9.99 -0.67
N ASN A 88 -11.68 -11.04 -0.30
CA ASN A 88 -11.89 -12.37 -0.86
C ASN A 88 -13.27 -12.94 -0.45
N LYS A 89 -13.69 -12.69 0.78
CA LYS A 89 -15.06 -13.01 1.24
C LYS A 89 -16.11 -12.25 0.43
N MET A 90 -15.89 -10.97 0.15
CA MET A 90 -16.79 -10.16 -0.69
C MET A 90 -16.87 -10.70 -2.13
N LYS A 91 -15.74 -11.06 -2.74
CA LYS A 91 -15.69 -11.66 -4.07
C LYS A 91 -16.51 -12.95 -4.15
N ARG A 92 -16.42 -13.81 -3.12
CA ARG A 92 -17.24 -15.02 -3.02
C ARG A 92 -18.74 -14.70 -2.95
N PHE A 93 -19.15 -13.73 -2.14
CA PHE A 93 -20.56 -13.33 -2.08
C PHE A 93 -21.05 -12.72 -3.39
N ALA A 94 -20.21 -11.95 -4.09
CA ALA A 94 -20.54 -11.44 -5.42
C ALA A 94 -20.71 -12.57 -6.45
N ALA A 95 -19.78 -13.54 -6.47
CA ALA A 95 -19.85 -14.69 -7.36
C ALA A 95 -21.11 -15.55 -7.13
N VAL A 96 -21.44 -15.84 -5.87
CA VAL A 96 -22.68 -16.57 -5.52
C VAL A 96 -23.92 -15.80 -6.00
N ARG A 97 -23.94 -14.48 -5.84
CA ARG A 97 -25.04 -13.64 -6.31
C ARG A 97 -25.21 -13.67 -7.83
N GLU A 98 -24.11 -13.64 -8.58
CA GLU A 98 -24.14 -13.79 -10.03
C GLU A 98 -24.54 -15.20 -10.48
N TRP A 99 -24.12 -16.23 -9.73
CA TRP A 99 -24.54 -17.62 -9.97
C TRP A 99 -26.06 -17.79 -9.79
N PHE A 100 -26.63 -17.25 -8.71
CA PHE A 100 -28.09 -17.24 -8.49
C PHE A 100 -28.86 -16.52 -9.60
N LYS A 101 -28.36 -15.37 -10.09
CA LYS A 101 -28.97 -14.66 -11.22
C LYS A 101 -28.98 -15.48 -12.52
N THR A 102 -28.02 -16.40 -12.66
CA THR A 102 -27.87 -17.23 -13.87
C THR A 102 -28.81 -18.45 -13.83
N ILE A 103 -29.11 -18.97 -12.64
CA ILE A 103 -30.00 -20.13 -12.43
C ILE A 103 -31.47 -19.71 -12.33
N ALA A 104 -31.75 -18.50 -11.85
CA ALA A 104 -33.11 -17.95 -11.78
C ALA A 104 -33.61 -17.34 -13.10
N ARG A 105 -32.92 -17.60 -14.22
CA ARG A 105 -33.29 -17.22 -15.58
C ARG A 105 -33.54 -18.49 -16.39
#